data_AF-A0A3N5ZX56-F1
#
_entry.id   AF-A0A3N5ZX56-F1
#
_cell.length_a   1.000
_cell.length_b   1.000
_cell.length_c   1.000
_cell.angle_alpha   90.00
_cell.angle_beta   90.00
_cell.angle_gamma   90.00
#
_symmetry.space_group_name_H-M   'P 1'
#
loop_
_entity.id
_entity.type
_entity.pdbx_description
1 polymer ?
#
loop_
_entity_poly.entity_id
_entity_poly.type
_entity_poly.pdbx_seq_one_letter_code
_entity_poly.pdbx_strand_id
1 'polypeptide(L)'
;MKTKMKKLMKNQKGMTLIELLAVIVIIAIIALIAIPAIGNIINNSKDKAILADASSIISGAKIALQDGSCEDKDKCLGTELKGFVEKDTAELTDATFVEKTTDGYKLTYAPLKEMKGKFKDKFSSGTVTSEKLAKAMDGQDITADDTTQNGNQNGN
;
A
#
# COMPACT_ATOMS: atom_id res chain seq x y z
N MET A 1 -7.69 25.14 60.82
CA MET A 1 -7.22 24.28 59.72
C MET A 1 -7.55 24.87 58.34
N LYS A 2 -7.13 26.12 58.01
CA LYS A 2 -7.50 26.82 56.75
C LYS A 2 -6.34 27.52 56.02
N THR A 3 -5.10 27.06 56.22
CA THR A 3 -3.90 27.79 55.74
C THR A 3 -3.10 27.07 54.64
N LYS A 4 -3.37 25.79 54.35
CA LYS A 4 -2.63 25.05 53.31
C LYS A 4 -3.17 25.24 51.89
N MET A 5 -4.48 25.51 51.70
CA MET A 5 -5.07 25.67 50.36
C MET A 5 -4.65 26.95 49.64
N LYS A 6 -4.36 28.04 50.38
CA LYS A 6 -4.04 29.37 49.80
C LYS A 6 -2.63 29.45 49.18
N LYS A 7 -1.78 28.45 49.42
CA LYS A 7 -0.37 28.42 48.96
C LYS A 7 -0.22 27.75 47.58
N LEU A 8 -1.14 26.85 47.20
CA LEU A 8 -1.13 26.17 45.90
C LEU A 8 -1.56 27.09 44.74
N MET A 9 -2.39 28.10 45.00
CA MET A 9 -2.86 29.05 43.97
C MET A 9 -1.83 30.14 43.62
N LYS A 10 -0.75 30.28 44.39
CA LYS A 10 0.28 31.33 44.17
C LYS A 10 1.51 30.87 43.37
N ASN A 11 1.59 29.59 43.02
CA ASN A 11 2.70 29.03 42.22
C ASN A 11 2.39 28.93 40.71
N GLN A 12 1.25 29.47 40.27
CA GLN A 12 0.92 29.64 38.85
C GLN A 12 1.62 30.91 38.34
N LYS A 13 2.95 30.94 38.35
CA LYS A 13 3.68 31.92 37.53
C LYS A 13 3.44 31.50 36.09
N GLY A 14 2.48 32.16 35.43
CA GLY A 14 2.14 31.89 34.05
C GLY A 14 3.36 32.07 33.15
N MET A 15 3.56 31.13 32.22
CA MET A 15 4.53 31.31 31.15
C MET A 15 4.21 32.61 30.42
N THR A 16 5.24 33.37 30.08
CA THR A 16 5.07 34.61 29.34
C THR A 16 4.68 34.28 27.89
N LEU A 17 3.86 35.12 27.25
CA LEU A 17 3.46 34.89 25.84
C LEU A 17 4.68 34.77 24.91
N ILE A 18 5.78 35.46 25.24
CA ILE A 18 7.01 35.44 24.46
C ILE A 18 7.72 34.08 24.49
N GLU A 19 7.69 33.38 25.63
CA GLU A 19 8.26 32.03 25.75
C GLU A 19 7.46 31.04 24.91
N LEU A 20 6.14 31.17 24.91
CA LEU A 20 5.26 30.31 24.12
C LEU A 20 5.41 30.59 22.61
N LEU A 21 5.62 31.87 22.25
CA LEU A 21 5.88 32.30 20.88
C LEU A 21 7.20 31.75 20.34
N ALA A 22 8.28 31.80 21.13
CA ALA A 22 9.58 31.25 20.71
C ALA A 22 9.49 29.75 20.37
N VAL A 23 8.74 28.96 21.15
CA VAL A 23 8.54 27.53 20.90
C VAL A 23 7.78 27.27 19.60
N ILE A 24 6.70 28.02 19.35
CA ILE A 24 5.90 27.87 18.12
C ILE A 24 6.75 28.20 16.88
N VAL A 25 7.59 29.24 16.95
CA VAL A 25 8.50 29.61 15.85
C VAL A 25 9.47 28.47 15.54
N ILE A 26 10.07 27.85 16.56
CA ILE A 26 10.99 26.72 16.36
C ILE A 26 10.24 25.51 15.75
N ILE A 27 9.07 25.16 16.25
CA ILE A 27 8.24 24.07 15.70
C ILE A 27 7.86 24.36 14.24
N ALA A 28 7.54 25.61 13.90
CA ALA A 28 7.18 26.00 12.54
C ALA A 28 8.34 25.80 11.55
N ILE A 29 9.57 26.17 11.92
CA ILE A 29 10.76 25.97 11.09
C ILE A 29 11.04 24.48 10.88
N ILE A 30 10.97 23.67 11.96
CA ILE A 30 11.18 22.22 11.87
C ILE A 30 10.10 21.58 10.99
N ALA A 31 8.82 21.95 11.19
CA ALA A 31 7.70 21.41 10.44
C ALA A 31 7.83 21.68 8.92
N LEU A 32 8.32 22.87 8.55
CA LEU A 32 8.50 23.26 7.15
C LEU A 32 9.43 22.29 6.37
N ILE A 33 10.49 21.80 7.01
CA ILE A 33 11.43 20.83 6.40
C ILE A 33 10.93 19.39 6.57
N ALA A 34 10.32 19.07 7.71
CA ALA A 34 9.92 17.70 8.04
C ALA A 34 8.72 17.19 7.23
N ILE A 35 7.71 18.03 6.98
CA ILE A 35 6.47 17.64 6.27
C ILE A 35 6.73 17.01 4.89
N PRO A 36 7.50 17.63 3.97
CA PRO A 36 7.75 17.04 2.66
C PRO A 36 8.54 15.72 2.74
N ALA A 37 9.49 15.61 3.67
CA ALA A 37 10.27 14.40 3.86
C ALA A 37 9.42 13.22 4.37
N ILE A 38 8.56 13.47 5.36
CA ILE A 38 7.67 12.44 5.94
C ILE A 38 6.64 11.97 4.92
N GLY A 39 6.12 12.86 4.06
CA GLY A 39 5.14 12.50 3.03
C GLY A 39 5.64 11.40 2.08
N ASN A 40 6.90 11.49 1.64
CA ASN A 40 7.50 10.47 0.75
C ASN A 40 7.67 9.12 1.45
N ILE A 41 8.07 9.11 2.73
CA ILE A 41 8.22 7.89 3.52
C ILE A 41 6.88 7.20 3.72
N ILE A 42 5.83 7.96 4.04
CA ILE A 42 4.47 7.44 4.21
C ILE A 42 3.98 6.82 2.90
N ASN A 43 4.15 7.51 1.76
CA ASN A 43 3.72 6.99 0.46
C ASN A 43 4.44 5.69 0.11
N ASN A 44 5.76 5.62 0.30
CA ASN A 44 6.52 4.39 0.06
C ASN A 44 6.10 3.24 0.98
N SER A 45 5.75 3.54 2.23
CA SER A 45 5.26 2.52 3.18
C SER A 45 3.89 1.99 2.76
N LYS A 46 2.99 2.87 2.30
CA LYS A 46 1.68 2.49 1.76
C LYS A 46 1.80 1.67 0.48
N ASP A 47 2.65 2.08 -0.46
CA ASP A 47 2.87 1.33 -1.70
C ASP A 47 3.40 -0.07 -1.40
N LYS A 48 4.34 -0.22 -0.45
CA LYS A 48 4.84 -1.54 -0.02
C LYS A 48 3.75 -2.42 0.60
N ALA A 49 2.85 -1.85 1.40
CA ALA A 49 1.71 -2.57 1.94
C ALA A 49 0.80 -3.09 0.83
N ILE A 50 0.48 -2.25 -0.15
CA ILE A 50 -0.35 -2.64 -1.31
C ILE A 50 0.33 -3.75 -2.14
N LEU A 51 1.65 -3.71 -2.30
CA LEU A 51 2.40 -4.79 -2.98
C LEU A 51 2.37 -6.10 -2.19
N ALA A 52 2.51 -6.04 -0.86
CA ALA A 52 2.40 -7.21 0.00
C ALA A 52 0.99 -7.84 -0.07
N ASP A 53 -0.04 -6.99 -0.05
CA ASP A 53 -1.43 -7.42 -0.23
C ASP A 53 -1.64 -8.09 -1.59
N ALA A 54 -1.17 -7.47 -2.67
CA ALA A 54 -1.22 -8.04 -4.01
C ALA A 54 -0.56 -9.44 -4.07
N SER A 55 0.56 -9.61 -3.37
CA SER A 55 1.30 -10.87 -3.34
C SER A 55 0.54 -11.96 -2.58
N SER A 56 -0.07 -11.58 -1.46
CA SER A 56 -0.97 -12.44 -0.69
C SER A 56 -2.17 -12.87 -1.52
N ILE A 57 -2.79 -11.94 -2.27
CA ILE A 57 -3.93 -12.23 -3.15
C ILE A 57 -3.55 -13.21 -4.26
N ILE A 58 -2.42 -13.01 -4.95
CA ILE A 58 -1.96 -13.94 -5.99
C ILE A 58 -1.67 -15.33 -5.40
N SER A 59 -1.05 -15.38 -4.22
CA SER A 59 -0.75 -16.64 -3.54
C SER A 59 -2.04 -17.38 -3.13
N GLY A 60 -3.01 -16.67 -2.56
CA GLY A 60 -4.33 -17.21 -2.22
C GLY A 60 -5.09 -17.69 -3.45
N ALA A 61 -5.08 -16.92 -4.54
CA ALA A 61 -5.73 -17.30 -5.79
C ALA A 61 -5.10 -18.53 -6.44
N LYS A 62 -3.77 -18.68 -6.37
CA LYS A 62 -3.10 -19.90 -6.83
C LYS A 62 -3.60 -21.14 -6.08
N ILE A 63 -3.82 -21.03 -4.78
CA ILE A 63 -4.35 -22.12 -3.96
C ILE A 63 -5.83 -22.37 -4.32
N ALA A 64 -6.64 -21.32 -4.38
CA ALA A 64 -8.07 -21.42 -4.69
C ALA A 64 -8.34 -22.05 -6.07
N LEU A 65 -7.56 -21.68 -7.08
CA LEU A 65 -7.65 -22.27 -8.43
C LEU A 65 -7.22 -23.75 -8.46
N GLN A 66 -6.25 -24.14 -7.63
CA GLN A 66 -5.83 -25.54 -7.50
C GLN A 66 -6.83 -26.40 -6.74
N ASP A 67 -7.51 -25.82 -5.76
CA ASP A 67 -8.55 -26.45 -4.95
C ASP A 67 -9.90 -26.52 -5.68
N GLY A 68 -10.07 -25.78 -6.78
CA GLY A 68 -11.32 -25.71 -7.54
C GLY A 68 -12.38 -24.85 -6.85
N SER A 69 -11.97 -23.95 -5.96
CA SER A 69 -12.85 -23.05 -5.21
C SER A 69 -13.28 -21.80 -6.00
N CYS A 70 -12.79 -21.63 -7.24
CA CYS A 70 -13.18 -20.56 -8.15
C CYS A 70 -14.12 -21.10 -9.25
N GLU A 71 -15.11 -20.31 -9.66
CA GLU A 71 -16.08 -20.69 -10.72
C GLU A 71 -15.41 -20.91 -12.09
N ASP A 72 -14.38 -20.11 -12.39
CA ASP A 72 -13.58 -20.21 -13.61
C ASP A 72 -12.22 -20.88 -13.31
N LYS A 73 -11.77 -21.77 -14.22
CA LYS A 73 -10.51 -22.52 -14.08
C LYS A 73 -9.26 -21.67 -14.27
N ASP A 74 -9.40 -20.54 -14.95
CA ASP A 74 -8.32 -19.61 -15.25
C ASP A 74 -8.54 -18.24 -14.59
N LYS A 75 -9.58 -18.07 -13.78
CA LYS A 75 -9.86 -16.80 -13.10
C LYS A 75 -10.51 -16.99 -11.73
N CYS A 76 -10.07 -16.19 -10.76
CA CYS A 76 -10.68 -16.14 -9.43
C CYS A 76 -11.00 -14.69 -9.03
N LEU A 77 -12.25 -14.45 -8.63
CA LEU A 77 -12.77 -13.18 -8.14
C LEU A 77 -12.40 -12.98 -6.67
N GLY A 78 -12.25 -11.73 -6.23
CA GLY A 78 -11.91 -11.39 -4.86
C GLY A 78 -12.93 -11.95 -3.85
N THR A 79 -14.20 -12.03 -4.23
CA THR A 79 -15.27 -12.60 -3.41
C THR A 79 -15.07 -14.08 -3.10
N GLU A 80 -14.43 -14.83 -4.01
CA GLU A 80 -14.07 -16.25 -3.87
C GLU A 80 -12.78 -16.43 -3.04
N LEU A 81 -11.94 -15.40 -2.96
CA LEU A 81 -10.64 -15.43 -2.28
C LEU A 81 -10.72 -15.16 -0.77
N LYS A 82 -11.90 -14.88 -0.21
CA LYS A 82 -12.07 -14.53 1.21
C LYS A 82 -11.60 -15.61 2.18
N GLY A 83 -11.62 -16.88 1.77
CA GLY A 83 -11.10 -18.01 2.57
C GLY A 83 -9.59 -18.26 2.41
N PHE A 84 -8.95 -17.57 1.47
CA PHE A 84 -7.57 -17.83 1.05
C PHE A 84 -6.61 -16.67 1.33
N VAL A 85 -7.13 -15.51 1.77
CA VAL A 85 -6.38 -14.28 1.99
C VAL A 85 -6.83 -13.64 3.30
N GLU A 86 -5.91 -13.28 4.19
CA GLU A 86 -6.21 -12.66 5.50
C GLU A 86 -6.66 -11.19 5.43
N LYS A 87 -7.03 -10.69 4.26
CA LYS A 87 -7.32 -9.28 4.01
C LYS A 87 -8.79 -8.94 4.25
N ASP A 88 -9.05 -7.68 4.59
CA ASP A 88 -10.42 -7.19 4.77
C ASP A 88 -11.27 -7.49 3.53
N THR A 89 -12.35 -8.21 3.76
CA THR A 89 -13.32 -8.63 2.73
C THR A 89 -13.95 -7.44 1.99
N ALA A 90 -13.90 -6.23 2.56
CA ALA A 90 -14.37 -5.00 1.92
C ALA A 90 -13.53 -4.61 0.69
N GLU A 91 -12.25 -5.01 0.62
CA GLU A 91 -11.34 -4.69 -0.49
C GLU A 91 -11.31 -5.81 -1.55
N LEU A 92 -11.86 -6.98 -1.23
CA LEU A 92 -11.98 -8.14 -2.10
C LEU A 92 -13.40 -8.18 -2.70
N THR A 93 -13.61 -7.36 -3.71
CA THR A 93 -14.84 -7.29 -4.51
C THR A 93 -14.68 -8.04 -5.84
N ASP A 94 -15.75 -8.15 -6.64
CA ASP A 94 -15.69 -8.74 -7.98
C ASP A 94 -14.82 -7.94 -8.96
N ALA A 95 -14.51 -6.68 -8.63
CA ALA A 95 -13.57 -5.85 -9.38
C ALA A 95 -12.10 -6.20 -9.10
N THR A 96 -11.84 -6.92 -8.00
CA THR A 96 -10.54 -7.52 -7.70
C THR A 96 -10.55 -8.94 -8.25
N PHE A 97 -9.63 -9.30 -9.14
CA PHE A 97 -9.58 -10.66 -9.67
C PHE A 97 -8.19 -11.04 -10.14
N VAL A 98 -7.90 -12.33 -10.07
CA VAL A 98 -6.65 -12.93 -10.55
C VAL A 98 -6.97 -13.80 -11.75
N GLU A 99 -6.22 -13.60 -12.84
CA GLU A 99 -6.28 -14.38 -14.06
C GLU A 99 -4.99 -15.21 -14.17
N LYS A 100 -5.13 -16.50 -14.48
CA LYS A 100 -4.02 -17.35 -14.87
C LYS A 100 -3.62 -17.00 -16.30
N THR A 101 -2.32 -16.83 -16.52
CA THR A 101 -1.73 -16.57 -17.83
C THR A 101 -0.75 -17.70 -18.18
N THR A 102 -0.27 -17.73 -19.42
CA THR A 102 0.76 -18.68 -19.87
C THR A 102 2.02 -18.62 -18.99
N ASP A 103 2.35 -17.42 -18.51
CA ASP A 103 3.59 -17.12 -17.80
C ASP A 103 3.40 -16.94 -16.27
N GLY A 104 2.18 -17.13 -15.75
CA GLY A 104 1.92 -17.05 -14.31
C GLY A 104 0.53 -16.54 -13.97
N TYR A 105 0.48 -15.48 -13.16
CA TYR A 105 -0.77 -14.89 -12.68
C TYR A 105 -0.76 -13.38 -12.88
N LYS A 106 -1.91 -12.83 -13.24
CA LYS A 106 -2.16 -11.40 -13.39
C LYS A 106 -3.26 -10.98 -12.43
N LEU A 107 -2.94 -10.07 -11.53
CA LEU A 107 -3.89 -9.48 -10.58
C LEU A 107 -4.44 -8.16 -11.14
N THR A 108 -5.74 -7.97 -11.04
CA THR A 108 -6.43 -6.68 -11.12
C THR A 108 -6.85 -6.28 -9.71
N TYR A 109 -6.39 -5.13 -9.23
CA TYR A 109 -6.62 -4.68 -7.85
C TYR A 109 -6.59 -3.15 -7.77
N ALA A 110 -7.71 -2.53 -7.41
CA ALA A 110 -7.91 -1.07 -7.52
C ALA A 110 -6.86 -0.22 -6.76
N PRO A 111 -6.44 -0.58 -5.53
CA PRO A 111 -5.42 0.17 -4.78
C PRO A 111 -4.07 0.29 -5.49
N LEU A 112 -3.75 -0.57 -6.46
CA LEU A 112 -2.54 -0.42 -7.29
C LEU A 112 -2.52 0.93 -8.05
N LYS A 113 -3.69 1.45 -8.45
CA LYS A 113 -3.81 2.75 -9.13
C LYS A 113 -3.61 3.94 -8.19
N GLU A 114 -3.81 3.71 -6.89
CA GLU A 114 -3.78 4.75 -5.87
C GLU A 114 -2.38 4.99 -5.30
N MET A 115 -1.39 4.20 -5.72
CA MET A 115 0.00 4.36 -5.32
C MET A 115 0.52 5.76 -5.69
N LYS A 116 1.27 6.36 -4.76
CA LYS A 116 1.77 7.75 -4.90
C LYS A 116 3.28 7.86 -4.79
N GLY A 117 3.96 6.81 -4.37
CA GLY A 117 5.41 6.76 -4.27
C GLY A 117 6.05 6.31 -5.58
N LYS A 118 7.22 5.66 -5.44
CA LYS A 118 8.10 5.28 -6.57
C LYS A 118 7.48 4.31 -7.58
N PHE A 119 6.34 3.70 -7.26
CA PHE A 119 5.71 2.65 -8.06
C PHE A 119 4.50 3.13 -8.87
N LYS A 120 4.06 4.38 -8.68
CA LYS A 120 2.85 4.96 -9.32
C LYS A 120 2.80 4.72 -10.84
N ASP A 121 3.86 5.07 -11.54
CA ASP A 121 3.88 4.99 -13.02
C ASP A 121 3.95 3.55 -13.53
N LYS A 122 4.35 2.60 -12.66
CA LYS A 122 4.52 1.19 -12.99
C LYS A 122 3.23 0.37 -12.82
N PHE A 123 2.32 0.82 -11.96
CA PHE A 123 1.05 0.13 -11.65
C PHE A 123 -0.21 0.98 -11.95
N SER A 124 -0.06 2.06 -12.73
CA SER A 124 -1.16 2.97 -13.10
C SER A 124 -2.34 2.28 -13.81
N SER A 125 -2.12 1.12 -14.44
CA SER A 125 -3.19 0.31 -15.04
C SER A 125 -4.10 -0.39 -14.02
N GLY A 126 -3.69 -0.46 -12.74
CA GLY A 126 -4.35 -1.23 -11.70
C GLY A 126 -4.20 -2.74 -11.86
N THR A 127 -3.22 -3.16 -12.67
CA THR A 127 -2.93 -4.56 -12.96
C THR A 127 -1.45 -4.84 -12.75
N VAL A 128 -1.13 -6.06 -12.31
CA VAL A 128 0.24 -6.50 -12.06
C VAL A 128 0.40 -8.00 -12.35
N THR A 129 1.50 -8.39 -13.00
CA THR A 129 1.87 -9.80 -13.18
C THR A 129 2.73 -10.28 -12.01
N SER A 130 2.74 -11.59 -11.75
CA SER A 130 3.55 -12.20 -10.71
C SER A 130 5.04 -11.86 -10.83
N GLU A 131 5.63 -11.74 -12.03
CA GLU A 131 7.04 -11.36 -12.16
C GLU A 131 7.27 -9.88 -11.79
N LYS A 132 6.43 -8.98 -12.31
CA LYS A 132 6.52 -7.55 -11.98
C LYS A 132 6.35 -7.32 -10.49
N LEU A 133 5.44 -8.05 -9.86
CA LEU A 133 5.23 -7.98 -8.42
C LEU A 133 6.44 -8.47 -7.62
N ALA A 134 7.02 -9.62 -8.01
CA ALA A 134 8.20 -10.15 -7.34
C ALA A 134 9.38 -9.17 -7.41
N LYS A 135 9.63 -8.59 -8.59
CA LYS A 135 10.66 -7.54 -8.78
C LYS A 135 10.39 -6.30 -7.93
N ALA A 136 9.13 -5.86 -7.85
CA ALA A 136 8.72 -4.73 -7.01
C ALA A 136 9.00 -4.96 -5.52
N MET A 137 8.70 -6.17 -5.03
CA MET A 137 8.88 -6.56 -3.64
C MET A 137 10.37 -6.69 -3.26
N ASP A 138 11.20 -7.19 -4.18
CA ASP A 138 12.65 -7.26 -4.01
C ASP A 138 13.33 -5.88 -4.13
N GLY A 139 12.56 -4.84 -4.48
CA GLY A 139 13.06 -3.48 -4.60
C GLY A 139 13.87 -3.23 -5.88
N GLN A 140 13.80 -4.14 -6.86
CA GLN A 140 14.40 -3.99 -8.17
C GLN A 140 13.64 -2.95 -9.01
N ASP A 141 14.35 -2.29 -9.92
CA ASP A 141 13.72 -1.38 -10.88
C ASP A 141 12.85 -2.16 -11.86
N ILE A 142 11.57 -1.80 -11.91
CA ILE A 142 10.59 -2.41 -12.81
C ILE A 142 10.67 -1.69 -14.15
N THR A 143 11.23 -2.33 -15.17
CA THR A 143 11.27 -1.77 -16.53
C THR A 143 9.95 -2.00 -17.26
N ALA A 144 9.65 -1.18 -18.27
CA ALA A 144 8.42 -1.34 -19.08
C ALA A 144 8.41 -2.64 -19.91
N ASP A 145 9.57 -3.30 -20.04
CA ASP A 145 9.81 -4.47 -20.90
C ASP A 145 9.33 -5.79 -20.29
N ASP A 146 8.91 -5.81 -19.02
CA ASP A 146 8.36 -7.01 -18.36
C ASP A 146 6.92 -7.38 -18.82
N THR A 147 6.49 -6.95 -20.02
CA THR A 147 5.15 -7.24 -20.55
C THR A 147 5.08 -7.78 -21.97
N THR A 148 6.18 -8.05 -22.67
CA THR A 148 6.08 -8.52 -24.06
C THR A 148 7.17 -9.51 -24.46
N GLN A 149 7.03 -10.77 -24.08
CA GLN A 149 7.45 -11.89 -24.93
C GLN A 149 6.50 -13.09 -24.81
N ASN A 150 5.32 -13.01 -25.44
CA ASN A 150 4.81 -14.16 -26.19
C ASN A 150 3.68 -13.75 -27.13
N GLY A 151 3.86 -13.94 -28.44
CA GLY A 151 2.79 -13.68 -29.40
C GLY A 151 3.18 -13.28 -30.82
N ASN A 152 4.39 -13.57 -31.32
CA ASN A 152 4.59 -13.73 -32.77
C ASN A 152 5.86 -14.53 -33.11
N GLN A 153 5.73 -15.85 -33.10
CA GLN A 153 6.58 -16.77 -33.86
C GLN A 153 5.67 -17.90 -34.33
N ASN A 154 4.96 -17.70 -35.43
CA ASN A 154 4.52 -18.84 -36.23
C ASN A 154 4.86 -18.54 -37.70
N GLY A 155 6.04 -18.98 -38.08
CA GLY A 155 6.41 -19.16 -39.48
C GLY A 155 5.85 -20.49 -39.96
N ASN A 156 4.97 -20.43 -40.96
CA ASN A 156 4.94 -21.33 -42.11
C ASN A 156 4.19 -20.61 -43.24
#